data_AF-A0ABD1EKJ3-F1
#
_entry.id   AF-A0ABD1EKJ3-F1
#
_cell.length_a   1.000
_cell.length_b   1.000
_cell.length_c   1.000
_cell.angle_alpha   90.00
_cell.angle_beta   90.00
_cell.angle_gamma   90.00
#
_symmetry.space_group_name_H-M   'P 1'
#
loop_
_entity.id
_entity.type
_entity.pdbx_description
1 polymer ?
#
loop_
_entity_poly.entity_id
_entity_poly.type
_entity_poly.pdbx_seq_one_letter_code
_entity_poly.pdbx_strand_id
1 'polypeptide(L)'
;MPLPPTLAAKLAKRGLIAPKQKFFPDSIKKPDFKGVSTCPNKNNPYHDCTVWCESHWKGVPAPDPKYVRNMQKLLVKYPLPNNWTEIFDKGVGRYYYWNMENDLVTWLPPKHPKAVVTKSAAKLREKKKLEQKDRKEKDDFSKRDRTERESRSSERDSEDEERSYKSKHSERRDRDRDEKRSKRDRDDHHKRDRDKRKREEPLDPMDPAAYSDVPQGTWSDGLETNKARADNTASGVLFQQRPYPAPGAVLAANKEKEDKERRK
;
A
#
# COMPACT_ATOMS: atom_id res chain seq x y z
N MET A 1 14.96 46.79 5.54
CA MET A 1 14.65 46.23 6.87
C MET A 1 13.18 45.83 6.89
N PRO A 2 12.81 44.61 7.34
CA PRO A 2 11.41 44.22 7.42
C PRO A 2 10.66 45.09 8.45
N LEU A 3 9.47 45.56 8.09
CA LEU A 3 8.64 46.35 9.00
C LEU A 3 8.22 45.50 10.20
N PRO A 4 8.24 46.05 11.43
CA PRO A 4 7.73 45.33 12.60
C PRO A 4 6.23 45.04 12.44
N PRO A 5 5.76 43.86 12.87
CA PRO A 5 4.42 43.35 12.55
C PRO A 5 3.29 44.24 13.08
N THR A 6 3.52 44.91 14.21
CA THR A 6 2.58 45.85 14.84
C THR A 6 2.38 47.12 14.01
N LEU A 7 3.45 47.62 13.38
CA LEU A 7 3.44 48.80 12.53
C LEU A 7 2.81 48.47 11.16
N ALA A 8 3.16 47.31 10.59
CA ALA A 8 2.53 46.79 9.38
C ALA A 8 1.00 46.64 9.52
N ALA A 9 0.51 46.13 10.66
CA ALA A 9 -0.92 46.00 10.92
C ALA A 9 -1.64 47.35 11.04
N LYS A 10 -1.01 48.35 11.68
CA LYS A 10 -1.55 49.71 11.78
C LYS A 10 -1.60 50.42 10.43
N LEU A 11 -0.58 50.24 9.59
CA LEU A 11 -0.55 50.79 8.23
C LEU A 11 -1.58 50.11 7.32
N ALA A 12 -1.78 48.80 7.45
CA ALA A 12 -2.81 48.07 6.72
C ALA A 12 -4.23 48.55 7.10
N LYS A 13 -4.51 48.80 8.39
CA LYS A 13 -5.78 49.39 8.84
C LYS A 13 -6.02 50.80 8.31
N ARG A 14 -4.96 51.54 7.99
CA ARG A 14 -5.01 52.87 7.37
C ARG A 14 -4.97 52.84 5.85
N GLY A 15 -5.02 51.66 5.23
CA GLY A 15 -5.03 51.49 3.77
C GLY A 15 -3.70 51.79 3.07
N LEU A 16 -2.62 52.01 3.82
CA LEU A 16 -1.30 52.36 3.27
C LEU A 16 -0.50 51.13 2.83
N ILE A 17 -0.89 49.93 3.29
CA ILE A 17 -0.29 48.65 2.90
C ILE A 17 -1.43 47.66 2.63
N ALA A 18 -1.45 47.04 1.46
CA ALA A 18 -2.41 45.98 1.16
C ALA A 18 -2.22 44.81 2.14
N PRO A 19 -3.26 44.34 2.85
CA PRO A 19 -3.13 43.13 3.65
C PRO A 19 -2.79 41.99 2.69
N LYS A 20 -1.68 41.27 2.94
CA LYS A 20 -1.40 40.02 2.24
C LYS A 20 -2.64 39.15 2.37
N GLN A 21 -3.32 38.89 1.25
CA GLN A 21 -4.46 38.01 1.21
C GLN A 21 -4.04 36.71 1.90
N LYS A 22 -4.69 36.38 3.01
CA LYS A 22 -4.55 35.06 3.60
C LYS A 22 -5.14 34.11 2.56
N PHE A 23 -4.27 33.44 1.81
CA PHE A 23 -4.63 32.25 1.07
C PHE A 23 -5.08 31.24 2.12
N PHE A 24 -6.39 31.13 2.31
CA PHE A 24 -6.97 29.98 2.96
C PHE A 24 -6.74 28.82 1.98
N PRO A 25 -5.92 27.80 2.30
CA PRO A 25 -5.88 26.61 1.47
C PRO A 25 -7.30 26.09 1.39
N ASP A 26 -7.76 25.88 0.15
CA ASP A 26 -9.12 25.52 -0.20
C ASP A 26 -9.73 24.55 0.82
N SER A 27 -10.93 24.89 1.28
CA SER A 27 -11.88 23.96 1.89
C SER A 27 -11.71 22.58 1.26
N ILE A 28 -11.50 21.54 2.08
CA ILE A 28 -11.31 20.15 1.63
C ILE A 28 -12.48 19.78 0.73
N LYS A 29 -12.35 20.01 -0.58
CA LYS A 29 -13.32 19.61 -1.58
C LYS A 29 -13.32 18.09 -1.52
N LYS A 30 -14.52 17.49 -1.44
CA LYS A 30 -14.66 16.04 -1.55
C LYS A 30 -13.80 15.58 -2.75
N PRO A 31 -13.09 14.45 -2.65
CA PRO A 31 -12.25 13.99 -3.75
C PRO A 31 -13.13 13.84 -4.99
N ASP A 32 -12.87 14.66 -6.01
CA ASP A 32 -13.64 14.62 -7.25
C ASP A 32 -13.23 13.40 -8.06
N PHE A 33 -13.93 12.28 -7.85
CA PHE A 33 -13.71 11.02 -8.58
C PHE A 33 -14.00 11.12 -10.08
N LYS A 34 -14.56 12.24 -10.54
CA LYS A 34 -14.87 12.48 -11.96
C LYS A 34 -13.61 12.62 -12.80
N GLY A 35 -12.51 13.09 -12.21
CA GLY A 35 -11.27 13.38 -12.92
C GLY A 35 -11.39 14.61 -13.83
N VAL A 36 -10.28 14.96 -14.48
CA VAL A 36 -10.19 16.11 -15.38
C VAL A 36 -11.01 15.86 -16.64
N SER A 37 -11.93 16.76 -16.98
CA SER A 37 -12.87 16.59 -18.09
C SER A 37 -12.20 16.42 -19.46
N THR A 38 -11.01 16.98 -19.63
CA THR A 38 -10.20 16.94 -20.84
C THR A 38 -9.19 15.79 -20.88
N CYS A 39 -9.07 15.00 -19.80
CA CYS A 39 -8.12 13.89 -19.75
C CYS A 39 -8.64 12.70 -20.60
N PRO A 40 -7.86 12.19 -21.56
CA PRO A 40 -8.26 11.04 -22.37
C PRO A 40 -8.35 9.74 -21.56
N ASN A 41 -7.58 9.63 -20.47
CA ASN A 41 -7.52 8.43 -19.63
C ASN A 41 -8.52 8.46 -18.45
N LYS A 42 -9.40 9.47 -18.35
CA LYS A 42 -10.32 9.59 -17.21
C LYS A 42 -11.31 8.42 -17.08
N ASN A 43 -11.56 7.72 -18.19
CA ASN A 43 -12.46 6.58 -18.27
C ASN A 43 -11.83 5.28 -17.76
N ASN A 44 -10.52 5.26 -17.52
CA ASN A 44 -9.85 4.15 -16.86
C ASN A 44 -10.10 4.21 -15.34
N PRO A 45 -10.74 3.18 -14.74
CA PRO A 45 -11.01 3.14 -13.29
C PRO A 45 -9.77 3.07 -12.39
N TYR A 46 -8.59 2.87 -12.97
CA TYR A 46 -7.30 2.82 -12.27
C TYR A 46 -6.46 4.08 -12.48
N HIS A 47 -6.93 5.03 -13.29
CA HIS A 47 -6.25 6.31 -13.48
C HIS A 47 -6.81 7.35 -12.53
N ASP A 48 -5.93 7.97 -11.76
CA ASP A 48 -6.23 9.16 -10.97
C ASP A 48 -5.68 10.38 -11.69
N CYS A 49 -6.55 11.32 -12.05
CA CYS A 49 -6.13 12.55 -12.70
C CYS A 49 -5.33 13.40 -11.73
N THR A 50 -4.13 13.79 -12.15
CA THR A 50 -3.26 14.70 -11.40
C THR A 50 -3.34 16.10 -12.00
N VAL A 51 -2.70 17.08 -11.35
CA VAL A 51 -2.57 18.47 -11.87
C VAL A 51 -1.90 18.49 -13.25
N TRP A 52 -1.05 17.51 -13.56
CA TRP A 52 -0.46 17.35 -14.89
C TRP A 52 -1.53 17.07 -15.96
N CYS A 53 -2.56 16.28 -15.66
CA CYS A 53 -3.62 16.00 -16.62
C CYS A 53 -4.42 17.27 -16.99
N GLU A 54 -4.58 18.17 -16.03
CA GLU A 54 -5.29 19.44 -16.22
C GLU A 54 -4.51 20.42 -17.10
N SER A 55 -3.19 20.53 -16.91
CA SER A 55 -2.36 21.44 -17.69
C SER A 55 -1.96 20.87 -19.06
N HIS A 56 -1.78 19.55 -19.16
CA HIS A 56 -1.30 18.91 -20.37
C HIS A 56 -2.43 18.69 -21.39
N TRP A 57 -3.61 18.25 -20.95
CA TRP A 57 -4.71 17.93 -21.85
C TRP A 57 -5.72 19.08 -21.92
N LYS A 58 -5.80 19.73 -23.08
CA LYS A 58 -6.79 20.79 -23.36
C LYS A 58 -8.15 20.25 -23.84
N GLY A 59 -8.19 18.98 -24.23
CA GLY A 59 -9.37 18.32 -24.77
C GLY A 59 -9.70 18.74 -26.21
N VAL A 60 -10.58 17.98 -26.84
CA VAL A 60 -11.12 18.20 -28.17
C VAL A 60 -12.38 19.08 -28.05
N PRO A 61 -12.41 20.26 -28.70
CA PRO A 61 -13.54 21.19 -28.55
C PRO A 61 -14.80 20.72 -29.28
N ALA A 62 -14.64 20.07 -30.44
CA ALA A 62 -15.73 19.56 -31.25
C ALA A 62 -15.36 18.20 -31.86
N PRO A 63 -16.31 17.25 -31.96
CA PRO A 63 -16.09 15.96 -32.60
C PRO A 63 -15.78 16.10 -34.10
N ASP A 64 -15.07 15.13 -34.66
CA ASP A 64 -14.84 15.04 -36.11
C ASP A 64 -16.18 14.99 -36.88
N PRO A 65 -16.42 15.87 -37.87
CA PRO A 65 -17.63 15.87 -38.68
C PRO A 65 -17.92 14.54 -39.39
N LYS A 66 -16.89 13.75 -39.76
CA LYS A 66 -17.08 12.41 -40.33
C LYS A 66 -17.63 11.45 -39.28
N TYR A 67 -17.12 11.51 -38.06
CA TYR A 67 -17.61 10.72 -36.94
C TYR A 67 -19.06 11.07 -36.59
N VAL A 68 -19.43 12.36 -36.54
CA VAL A 68 -20.81 12.80 -36.26
C VAL A 68 -21.79 12.22 -37.27
N ARG A 69 -21.48 12.27 -38.57
CA ARG A 69 -22.32 11.68 -39.62
C ARG A 69 -22.51 10.17 -39.44
N ASN A 70 -21.45 9.44 -39.09
CA ASN A 70 -21.54 8.01 -38.84
C ASN A 70 -22.35 7.67 -37.59
N MET A 71 -22.21 8.49 -36.53
CA MET A 71 -22.99 8.36 -35.31
C MET A 71 -24.49 8.58 -35.56
N GLN A 72 -24.85 9.61 -36.33
CA GLN A 72 -26.25 9.87 -36.69
C GLN A 72 -26.86 8.68 -37.45
N LYS A 73 -26.13 8.10 -38.42
CA LYS A 73 -26.57 6.87 -39.10
C LYS A 73 -26.74 5.69 -38.15
N LEU A 74 -25.86 5.56 -37.16
CA LEU A 74 -25.95 4.52 -36.13
C LEU A 74 -27.21 4.70 -35.28
N LEU A 75 -27.57 5.93 -34.91
CA LEU A 75 -28.74 6.26 -34.09
C LEU A 75 -30.06 6.06 -34.84
N VAL A 76 -30.09 6.29 -36.15
CA VAL A 76 -31.23 5.92 -36.99
C VAL A 76 -31.49 4.41 -36.93
N LYS A 77 -30.43 3.59 -36.95
CA LYS A 77 -30.55 2.13 -36.87
C LYS A 77 -30.85 1.63 -35.44
N TYR A 78 -30.31 2.30 -34.43
CA TYR A 78 -30.44 1.95 -33.02
C TYR A 78 -30.88 3.17 -32.21
N PRO A 79 -32.19 3.50 -32.21
CA PRO A 79 -32.69 4.69 -31.53
C PRO A 79 -32.56 4.56 -30.01
N LEU A 80 -32.19 5.67 -29.37
CA LEU A 80 -32.01 5.74 -27.92
C LEU A 80 -33.35 5.57 -27.18
N PRO A 81 -33.38 4.78 -26.10
CA PRO A 81 -34.53 4.76 -25.19
C PRO A 81 -34.64 6.09 -24.41
N ASN A 82 -35.83 6.41 -23.90
CA ASN A 82 -36.15 7.70 -23.27
C ASN A 82 -35.23 8.09 -22.09
N ASN A 83 -34.72 7.12 -21.34
CA ASN A 83 -33.85 7.35 -20.19
C ASN A 83 -32.36 7.53 -20.54
N TRP A 84 -31.99 7.43 -21.83
CA TRP A 84 -30.61 7.57 -22.30
C TRP A 84 -30.37 8.93 -22.95
N THR A 85 -29.22 9.51 -22.65
CA THR A 85 -28.78 10.82 -23.15
C THR A 85 -27.42 10.72 -23.80
N GLU A 86 -27.16 11.56 -24.80
CA GLU A 86 -25.88 11.65 -25.50
C GLU A 86 -24.97 12.66 -24.81
N ILE A 87 -23.77 12.25 -24.40
CA ILE A 87 -22.81 13.12 -23.75
C ILE A 87 -21.51 13.15 -24.54
N PHE A 88 -21.05 14.36 -24.86
CA PHE A 88 -19.77 14.56 -25.53
C PHE A 88 -18.61 14.48 -24.52
N ASP A 89 -17.68 13.57 -24.75
CA ASP A 89 -16.43 13.47 -24.01
C ASP A 89 -15.33 14.33 -24.67
N LYS A 90 -14.99 15.46 -24.04
CA LYS A 90 -13.89 16.34 -24.46
C LYS A 90 -12.51 15.68 -24.41
N GLY A 91 -12.28 14.67 -23.58
CA GLY A 91 -10.97 14.01 -23.48
C GLY A 91 -10.67 13.14 -24.70
N VAL A 92 -11.67 12.38 -25.16
CA VAL A 92 -11.53 11.46 -26.29
C VAL A 92 -12.04 12.07 -27.61
N GLY A 93 -12.88 13.10 -27.54
CA GLY A 93 -13.53 13.71 -28.70
C GLY A 93 -14.66 12.85 -29.28
N ARG A 94 -15.33 12.06 -28.45
CA ARG A 94 -16.39 11.12 -28.85
C ARG A 94 -17.60 11.23 -27.94
N TYR A 95 -18.77 10.83 -28.44
CA TYR A 95 -19.96 10.68 -27.61
C TYR A 95 -19.95 9.33 -26.90
N TYR A 96 -20.47 9.35 -25.68
CA TYR A 96 -20.94 8.18 -24.96
C TYR A 96 -22.39 8.43 -24.55
N TYR A 97 -23.08 7.36 -24.15
CA TYR A 97 -24.46 7.42 -23.74
C TYR A 97 -24.56 7.18 -22.25
N TRP A 98 -25.39 7.96 -21.58
CA TRP A 98 -25.61 7.89 -20.14
C TRP A 98 -27.09 7.71 -19.86
N ASN A 99 -27.39 6.74 -19.01
CA ASN A 99 -28.73 6.51 -18.51
C ASN A 99 -28.92 7.27 -17.18
N MET A 100 -29.89 8.19 -17.17
CA MET A 100 -30.15 9.07 -16.04
C MET A 100 -30.79 8.36 -14.84
N GLU A 101 -31.44 7.21 -15.05
CA GLU A 101 -32.17 6.51 -13.98
C GLU A 101 -31.25 5.63 -13.13
N ASN A 102 -30.28 4.97 -13.75
CA ASN A 102 -29.45 3.95 -13.10
C ASN A 102 -27.95 4.27 -13.13
N ASP A 103 -27.57 5.47 -13.59
CA ASP A 103 -26.19 5.95 -13.67
C ASP A 103 -25.25 5.04 -14.52
N LEU A 104 -25.83 4.29 -15.46
CA LEU A 104 -25.07 3.43 -16.36
C LEU A 104 -24.58 4.18 -17.59
N VAL A 105 -23.42 3.78 -18.11
CA VAL A 105 -22.78 4.41 -19.27
C VAL A 105 -22.39 3.36 -20.32
N THR A 106 -22.44 3.76 -21.60
CA THR A 106 -22.03 2.94 -22.75
C THR A 106 -21.35 3.80 -23.82
N TRP A 107 -20.47 3.21 -24.64
CA TRP A 107 -19.87 3.90 -25.80
C TRP A 107 -20.67 3.76 -27.10
N LEU A 108 -21.61 2.81 -27.14
CA LEU A 108 -22.50 2.56 -28.26
C LEU A 108 -23.95 2.67 -27.77
N PRO A 109 -24.93 2.96 -28.66
CA PRO A 109 -26.32 2.99 -28.27
C PRO A 109 -26.71 1.69 -27.55
N PRO A 110 -27.49 1.73 -26.47
CA PRO A 110 -27.74 0.57 -25.61
C PRO A 110 -28.44 -0.60 -26.34
N LYS A 111 -29.15 -0.33 -27.44
CA LYS A 111 -29.77 -1.37 -28.30
C LYS A 111 -28.79 -2.05 -29.26
N HIS A 112 -27.57 -1.54 -29.36
CA HIS A 112 -26.56 -2.10 -30.27
C HIS A 112 -26.01 -3.42 -29.69
N PRO A 113 -25.84 -4.49 -30.49
CA PRO A 113 -25.44 -5.81 -29.98
C PRO A 113 -24.04 -5.83 -29.33
N LYS A 114 -23.16 -4.90 -29.73
CA LYS A 114 -21.83 -4.74 -29.12
C LYS A 114 -21.78 -3.70 -27.98
N ALA A 115 -22.92 -3.15 -27.57
CA ALA A 115 -22.94 -2.18 -26.48
C ALA A 115 -22.67 -2.89 -25.15
N VAL A 116 -21.65 -2.40 -24.44
CA VAL A 116 -21.34 -2.85 -23.08
C VAL A 116 -21.81 -1.78 -22.10
N VAL A 117 -22.83 -2.11 -21.31
CA VAL A 117 -23.40 -1.24 -20.29
C VAL A 117 -22.64 -1.45 -18.99
N THR A 118 -21.97 -0.41 -18.50
CA THR A 118 -21.16 -0.48 -17.28
C THR A 118 -21.43 0.70 -16.36
N LYS A 119 -20.98 0.60 -15.10
CA LYS A 119 -20.90 1.77 -14.20
C LYS A 119 -19.83 2.74 -14.70
N SER A 120 -20.02 4.03 -14.45
CA SER A 120 -19.01 5.04 -14.83
C SER A 120 -17.69 4.82 -14.08
N ALA A 121 -16.58 5.20 -14.72
CA ALA A 121 -15.25 5.09 -14.12
C ALA A 121 -15.14 5.86 -12.80
N ALA A 122 -15.83 7.00 -12.70
CA ALA A 122 -15.93 7.79 -11.48
C ALA A 122 -16.59 7.02 -10.32
N LYS A 123 -17.71 6.34 -10.59
CA LYS A 123 -18.40 5.48 -9.61
C LYS A 123 -17.54 4.28 -9.20
N LEU A 124 -16.78 3.71 -10.13
CA LEU A 124 -15.87 2.61 -9.83
C LEU A 124 -14.70 3.06 -8.94
N ARG A 125 -14.14 4.25 -9.15
CA ARG A 125 -13.12 4.85 -8.27
C ARG A 125 -13.68 5.14 -6.88
N GLU A 126 -14.88 5.72 -6.80
CA GLU A 126 -15.58 5.98 -5.54
C GLU A 126 -15.78 4.68 -4.74
N LYS A 127 -16.31 3.64 -5.40
CA LYS A 127 -16.52 2.33 -4.78
C LYS A 127 -15.22 1.73 -4.23
N LYS A 128 -14.14 1.74 -5.00
CA LYS A 128 -12.83 1.22 -4.55
C LYS A 128 -12.30 1.97 -3.33
N LYS A 129 -12.44 3.31 -3.31
CA LYS A 129 -11.98 4.12 -2.18
C LYS A 129 -12.80 3.87 -0.91
N LEU A 130 -14.10 3.64 -1.06
CA LEU A 130 -14.96 3.24 0.05
C LEU A 130 -14.55 1.86 0.60
N GLU A 131 -14.37 0.87 -0.27
CA GLU A 131 -13.94 -0.48 0.13
C GLU A 131 -12.58 -0.48 0.85
N GLN A 132 -11.63 0.35 0.39
CA GLN A 132 -10.35 0.54 1.06
C GLN A 132 -10.51 1.17 2.46
N LYS A 133 -11.42 2.13 2.60
CA LYS A 133 -11.71 2.77 3.89
C LYS A 133 -12.31 1.76 4.86
N ASP A 134 -13.31 1.00 4.43
CA ASP A 134 -13.98 -0.01 5.26
C ASP A 134 -13.00 -1.12 5.69
N ARG A 135 -12.10 -1.53 4.80
CA ARG A 135 -11.05 -2.49 5.13
C ARG A 135 -10.09 -1.94 6.18
N LYS A 136 -9.66 -0.68 6.01
CA LYS A 136 -8.78 -0.02 6.98
C LYS A 136 -9.45 0.13 8.35
N GLU A 137 -10.72 0.51 8.38
CA GLU A 137 -11.49 0.63 9.63
C GLU A 137 -11.61 -0.72 10.36
N LYS A 138 -11.84 -1.81 9.63
CA LYS A 138 -11.82 -3.17 10.19
C LYS A 138 -10.45 -3.56 10.74
N ASP A 139 -9.39 -3.25 10.01
CA ASP A 139 -8.02 -3.54 10.44
C ASP A 139 -7.67 -2.74 11.71
N ASP A 140 -8.01 -1.45 11.76
CA ASP A 140 -7.77 -0.58 12.93
C ASP A 140 -8.62 -1.02 14.14
N PHE A 141 -9.88 -1.42 13.91
CA PHE A 141 -10.73 -2.01 14.96
C PHE A 141 -10.11 -3.32 15.52
N SER A 142 -9.63 -4.20 14.65
CA SER A 142 -8.99 -5.46 15.06
C SER A 142 -7.70 -5.24 15.84
N LYS A 143 -6.92 -4.21 15.48
CA LYS A 143 -5.71 -3.83 16.25
C LYS A 143 -6.07 -3.30 17.63
N ARG A 144 -7.11 -2.46 17.72
CA ARG A 144 -7.57 -1.91 19.00
C ARG A 144 -8.08 -3.01 19.95
N ASP A 145 -8.88 -3.95 19.43
CA ASP A 145 -9.37 -5.11 20.22
C ASP A 145 -8.21 -5.99 20.71
N ARG A 146 -7.20 -6.25 19.86
CA ARG A 146 -5.99 -6.97 20.28
C ARG A 146 -5.24 -6.25 21.41
N THR A 147 -5.00 -4.94 21.25
CA THR A 147 -4.32 -4.16 22.30
C THR A 147 -5.09 -4.15 23.61
N GLU A 148 -6.42 -4.04 23.57
CA GLU A 148 -7.25 -4.04 24.77
C GLU A 148 -7.23 -5.40 25.49
N ARG A 149 -7.23 -6.51 24.74
CA ARG A 149 -7.07 -7.86 25.31
C ARG A 149 -5.69 -8.08 25.91
N GLU A 150 -4.64 -7.58 25.25
CA GLU A 150 -3.27 -7.67 25.75
C GLU A 150 -3.08 -6.87 27.04
N SER A 151 -3.62 -5.65 27.11
CA SER A 151 -3.62 -4.85 28.35
C SER A 151 -4.34 -5.57 29.49
N ARG A 152 -5.54 -6.12 29.25
CA ARG A 152 -6.28 -6.92 30.25
C ARG A 152 -5.54 -8.19 30.69
N SER A 153 -4.80 -8.81 29.78
CA SER A 153 -3.99 -9.99 30.11
C SER A 153 -2.80 -9.60 30.97
N SER A 154 -2.14 -8.49 30.66
CA SER A 154 -1.00 -7.97 31.44
C SER A 154 -1.42 -7.56 32.86
N GLU A 155 -2.61 -6.98 33.04
CA GLU A 155 -3.13 -6.64 34.38
C GLU A 155 -3.39 -7.89 35.24
N ARG A 156 -3.90 -8.97 34.63
CA ARG A 156 -4.10 -10.24 35.34
C ARG A 156 -2.79 -10.94 35.71
N ASP A 157 -1.77 -10.86 34.86
CA ASP A 157 -0.47 -11.46 35.13
C ASP A 157 0.24 -10.74 36.30
N SER A 158 0.07 -9.40 36.41
CA SER A 158 0.56 -8.64 37.57
C SER A 158 -0.13 -9.00 38.91
N GLU A 159 -1.41 -9.36 38.88
CA GLU A 159 -2.14 -9.82 40.09
C GLU A 159 -1.73 -11.24 40.51
N ASP A 160 -1.35 -12.10 39.57
CA ASP A 160 -0.87 -13.46 39.85
C ASP A 160 0.61 -13.47 40.31
N GLU A 161 1.44 -12.55 39.79
CA GLU A 161 2.80 -12.33 40.31
C GLU A 161 2.79 -11.84 41.77
N GLU A 162 1.81 -11.02 42.17
CA GLU A 162 1.64 -10.62 43.56
C GLU A 162 1.22 -11.79 44.49
N ARG A 163 0.36 -12.70 44.04
CA ARG A 163 0.06 -13.93 44.80
C ARG A 163 1.24 -14.89 44.84
N SER A 164 2.04 -14.94 43.77
CA SER A 164 3.23 -15.78 43.66
C SER A 164 4.35 -15.39 44.63
N TYR A 165 4.55 -14.08 44.92
CA TYR A 165 5.61 -13.66 45.87
C TYR A 165 5.36 -14.14 47.29
N LYS A 166 4.09 -14.32 47.70
CA LYS A 166 3.72 -14.74 49.06
C LYS A 166 3.82 -16.26 49.29
N SER A 167 3.66 -17.06 48.22
CA SER A 167 3.81 -18.52 48.27
C SER A 167 5.28 -18.97 48.18
N LYS A 168 6.14 -18.19 47.50
CA LYS A 168 7.56 -18.56 47.26
C LYS A 168 8.50 -18.43 48.47
N HIS A 169 8.03 -18.07 49.66
CA HIS A 169 8.90 -18.05 50.85
C HIS A 169 9.03 -19.42 51.56
N SER A 170 8.15 -20.41 51.28
CA SER A 170 8.23 -21.73 51.92
C SER A 170 8.95 -22.83 51.11
N GLU A 171 9.29 -22.59 49.84
CA GLU A 171 9.79 -23.65 48.92
C GLU A 171 11.09 -23.27 48.19
N ARG A 172 11.87 -22.35 48.75
CA ARG A 172 13.10 -21.78 48.13
C ARG A 172 14.37 -22.61 48.30
N ARG A 173 14.32 -23.83 48.82
CA ARG A 173 15.54 -24.64 49.04
C ARG A 173 15.79 -25.76 48.03
N ASP A 174 14.80 -26.20 47.25
CA ASP A 174 14.96 -27.40 46.41
C ASP A 174 14.73 -27.23 44.88
N ARG A 175 14.24 -26.08 44.37
CA ARG A 175 13.86 -25.94 42.93
C ARG A 175 14.90 -25.34 41.96
N ASP A 176 15.97 -24.71 42.45
CA ASP A 176 16.88 -23.95 41.57
C ASP A 176 17.73 -24.81 40.61
N ARG A 177 17.79 -26.14 40.82
CA ARG A 177 18.56 -27.05 39.98
C ARG A 177 17.77 -27.64 38.80
N ASP A 178 16.46 -27.81 38.94
CA ASP A 178 15.61 -28.44 37.90
C ASP A 178 15.03 -27.44 36.88
N GLU A 179 14.82 -26.18 37.26
CA GLU A 179 14.20 -25.19 36.36
C GLU A 179 15.10 -24.79 35.18
N LYS A 180 16.42 -24.77 35.37
CA LYS A 180 17.39 -24.47 34.30
C LYS A 180 17.54 -25.60 33.29
N ARG A 181 17.26 -26.84 33.69
CA ARG A 181 17.30 -28.01 32.80
C ARG A 181 16.01 -28.10 31.97
N SER A 182 14.86 -27.92 32.63
CA SER A 182 13.53 -27.91 32.00
C SER A 182 13.35 -26.81 30.94
N LYS A 183 13.86 -25.60 31.17
CA LYS A 183 13.79 -24.50 30.17
C LYS A 183 14.60 -24.79 28.91
N ARG A 184 15.80 -25.39 29.04
CA ARG A 184 16.63 -25.78 27.89
C ARG A 184 16.01 -26.92 27.08
N ASP A 185 15.48 -27.93 27.75
CA ASP A 185 14.83 -29.07 27.08
C ASP A 185 13.55 -28.66 26.32
N ARG A 186 12.80 -27.67 26.85
CA ARG A 186 11.58 -27.17 26.21
C ARG A 186 11.88 -26.34 24.95
N ASP A 187 12.90 -25.48 24.99
CA ASP A 187 13.31 -24.68 23.82
C ASP A 187 13.89 -25.55 22.68
N ASP A 188 14.60 -26.62 23.01
CA ASP A 188 15.16 -27.55 22.02
C ASP A 188 14.06 -28.38 21.32
N HIS A 189 13.07 -28.84 22.09
CA HIS A 189 11.90 -29.53 21.54
C HIS A 189 11.09 -28.66 20.57
N HIS A 190 10.86 -27.39 20.90
CA HIS A 190 10.11 -26.48 20.04
C HIS A 190 10.79 -26.18 18.70
N LYS A 191 12.13 -26.11 18.66
CA LYS A 191 12.87 -25.98 17.40
C LYS A 191 12.76 -27.24 16.55
N ARG A 192 12.96 -28.41 17.16
CA ARG A 192 12.91 -29.70 16.46
C ARG A 192 11.53 -29.98 15.87
N ASP A 193 10.47 -29.66 16.59
CA ASP A 193 9.09 -29.82 16.10
C ASP A 193 8.77 -28.84 14.95
N ARG A 194 9.33 -27.62 14.98
CA ARG A 194 9.15 -26.65 13.91
C ARG A 194 9.82 -27.09 12.61
N ASP A 195 11.05 -27.59 12.70
CA ASP A 195 11.81 -28.05 11.54
C ASP A 195 11.20 -29.33 10.95
N LYS A 196 10.68 -30.23 11.80
CA LYS A 196 9.96 -31.43 11.35
C LYS A 196 8.65 -31.07 10.64
N ARG A 197 7.85 -30.14 11.17
CA ARG A 197 6.62 -29.67 10.52
C ARG A 197 6.89 -29.03 9.17
N LYS A 198 7.93 -28.21 9.05
CA LYS A 198 8.29 -27.55 7.78
C LYS A 198 8.69 -28.54 6.68
N ARG A 199 9.19 -29.72 7.05
CA ARG A 199 9.55 -30.80 6.11
C ARG A 199 8.35 -31.69 5.74
N GLU A 200 7.33 -31.77 6.61
CA GLU A 200 6.13 -32.60 6.43
C GLU A 200 4.91 -31.82 5.89
N GLU A 201 5.00 -30.49 5.82
CA GLU A 201 3.95 -29.63 5.26
C GLU A 201 3.86 -29.83 3.73
N PRO A 202 2.66 -30.08 3.17
CA PRO A 202 2.51 -30.26 1.74
C PRO A 202 2.93 -28.97 1.02
N LEU A 203 3.86 -29.11 0.09
CA LEU A 203 4.41 -28.01 -0.69
C LEU A 203 3.30 -27.27 -1.43
N ASP A 204 3.41 -25.95 -1.49
CA ASP A 204 2.47 -25.13 -2.24
C ASP A 204 2.41 -25.64 -3.70
N PRO A 205 1.23 -26.03 -4.22
CA PRO A 205 1.03 -26.41 -5.61
C PRO A 205 1.33 -25.30 -6.62
N MET A 206 1.87 -24.16 -6.21
CA MET A 206 2.39 -23.10 -7.08
C MET A 206 3.88 -22.83 -6.84
N ASP A 207 4.54 -23.53 -5.92
CA ASP A 207 5.98 -23.40 -5.70
C ASP A 207 6.75 -24.16 -6.81
N PRO A 208 7.72 -23.52 -7.49
CA PRO A 208 8.60 -24.20 -8.44
C PRO A 208 9.28 -25.45 -7.86
N ALA A 209 9.59 -25.48 -6.57
CA ALA A 209 10.16 -26.64 -5.88
C ALA A 209 9.15 -27.79 -5.69
N ALA A 210 7.85 -27.57 -5.92
CA ALA A 210 6.83 -28.61 -5.91
C ALA A 210 6.77 -29.39 -7.25
N TYR A 211 7.28 -28.82 -8.34
CA TYR A 211 7.21 -29.41 -9.69
C TYR A 211 8.57 -29.74 -10.31
N SER A 212 9.68 -29.44 -9.62
CA SER A 212 11.04 -29.64 -10.14
C SER A 212 11.93 -30.39 -9.16
N ASP A 213 13.01 -31.00 -9.69
CA ASP A 213 14.04 -31.71 -8.90
C ASP A 213 15.01 -30.74 -8.16
N VAL A 214 14.60 -29.48 -7.97
CA VAL A 214 15.41 -28.48 -7.29
C VAL A 214 15.36 -28.74 -5.78
N PRO A 215 16.50 -28.87 -5.09
CA PRO A 215 16.53 -29.14 -3.66
C PRO A 215 15.89 -28.01 -2.86
N GLN A 216 15.13 -28.37 -1.83
CA GLN A 216 14.49 -27.42 -0.92
C GLN A 216 15.51 -26.91 0.10
N GLY A 217 16.09 -25.75 -0.19
CA GLY A 217 17.05 -25.06 0.68
C GLY A 217 16.41 -23.97 1.55
N THR A 218 17.14 -23.49 2.55
CA THR A 218 16.84 -22.21 3.18
C THR A 218 17.33 -21.06 2.29
N TRP A 219 16.92 -19.82 2.58
CA TRP A 219 17.43 -18.64 1.86
C TRP A 219 18.96 -18.44 1.90
N SER A 220 19.68 -19.22 2.71
CA SER A 220 21.14 -19.24 2.79
C SER A 220 21.79 -20.35 1.97
N ASP A 221 21.01 -21.29 1.44
CA ASP A 221 21.52 -22.43 0.69
C ASP A 221 21.93 -21.96 -0.72
N GLY A 222 23.22 -22.09 -1.06
CA GLY A 222 23.80 -21.57 -2.30
C GLY A 222 24.62 -20.28 -2.19
N LEU A 223 24.73 -19.65 -1.00
CA LEU A 223 25.76 -18.62 -0.77
C LEU A 223 27.11 -19.28 -0.49
N GLU A 224 28.08 -19.13 -1.40
CA GLU A 224 29.47 -19.60 -1.22
C GLU A 224 30.15 -19.01 0.03
N THR A 225 29.62 -17.92 0.56
CA THR A 225 30.10 -17.29 1.79
C THR A 225 29.02 -17.28 2.85
N ASN A 226 28.84 -18.42 3.53
CA ASN A 226 28.17 -18.48 4.85
C ASN A 226 28.92 -17.73 5.97
N LYS A 227 29.89 -16.89 5.62
CA LYS A 227 30.32 -15.77 6.43
C LYS A 227 29.73 -14.50 5.83
N ALA A 228 28.57 -14.09 6.32
CA ALA A 228 28.42 -12.68 6.58
C ALA A 228 29.69 -12.27 7.33
N ARG A 229 30.44 -11.29 6.83
CA ARG A 229 31.65 -10.78 7.52
C ARG A 229 31.33 -10.17 8.90
N ALA A 230 30.07 -10.25 9.33
CA ALA A 230 29.61 -9.96 10.66
C ALA A 230 29.65 -11.25 11.49
N ASP A 231 30.39 -11.23 12.60
CA ASP A 231 30.38 -12.32 13.57
C ASP A 231 28.96 -12.53 14.12
N ASN A 232 28.38 -13.69 13.85
CA ASN A 232 27.04 -14.07 14.31
C ASN A 232 26.98 -14.38 15.82
N THR A 233 28.06 -14.14 16.57
CA THR A 233 28.18 -14.48 18.00
C THR A 233 27.55 -13.46 18.94
N ALA A 234 27.13 -12.29 18.45
CA ALA A 234 26.49 -11.25 19.25
C ALA A 234 25.12 -10.86 18.68
N SER A 235 24.05 -11.23 19.39
CA SER A 235 22.67 -10.86 19.07
C SER A 235 22.25 -9.54 19.74
N GLY A 236 21.35 -8.78 19.10
CA GLY A 236 20.69 -7.61 19.70
C GLY A 236 21.31 -6.26 19.32
N VAL A 237 21.20 -5.27 20.22
CA VAL A 237 21.57 -3.86 19.99
C VAL A 237 23.07 -3.70 19.64
N LEU A 238 23.91 -4.61 20.13
CA LEU A 238 25.36 -4.63 19.88
C LEU A 238 25.72 -4.98 18.42
N PHE A 239 24.80 -5.58 17.66
CA PHE A 239 24.99 -5.86 16.23
C PHE A 239 24.92 -4.58 15.38
N GLN A 240 24.13 -3.59 15.80
CA GLN A 240 23.88 -2.37 15.03
C GLN A 240 24.98 -1.30 15.16
N GLN A 241 25.83 -1.40 16.19
CA GLN A 241 26.89 -0.43 16.49
C GLN A 241 28.27 -0.80 15.91
N ARG A 242 28.34 -1.79 15.02
CA ARG A 242 29.63 -2.24 14.46
C ARG A 242 30.00 -1.46 13.20
N PRO A 243 31.21 -0.89 13.12
CA PRO A 243 31.65 -0.11 11.97
C PRO A 243 31.80 -1.01 10.74
N TYR A 244 31.23 -0.58 9.61
CA TYR A 244 31.41 -1.24 8.32
C TYR A 244 32.90 -1.28 7.95
N PRO A 245 33.36 -2.32 7.22
CA PRO A 245 34.72 -2.38 6.74
C PRO A 245 35.04 -1.15 5.88
N ALA A 246 36.23 -0.59 6.07
CA ALA A 246 36.68 0.55 5.29
C ALA A 246 36.65 0.22 3.79
N PRO A 247 36.28 1.16 2.91
CA PRO A 247 36.14 0.91 1.46
C PRO A 247 37.37 0.24 0.83
N GLY A 248 38.57 0.61 1.26
CA GLY A 248 39.82 -0.01 0.78
C GLY A 248 39.99 -1.48 1.16
N ALA A 249 39.49 -1.89 2.33
CA ALA A 249 39.53 -3.30 2.76
C ALA A 249 38.55 -4.17 1.94
N VAL A 250 37.43 -3.60 1.51
CA VAL A 250 36.47 -4.26 0.62
C VAL A 250 37.10 -4.48 -0.77
N LEU A 251 37.77 -3.45 -1.31
CA LEU A 251 38.45 -3.55 -2.61
C LEU A 251 39.60 -4.55 -2.59
N ALA A 252 40.42 -4.55 -1.53
CA ALA A 252 41.51 -5.52 -1.37
C ALA A 252 40.99 -6.96 -1.34
N ALA A 253 39.91 -7.20 -0.59
CA ALA A 253 39.30 -8.53 -0.49
C ALA A 253 38.67 -9.02 -1.81
N ASN A 254 38.08 -8.12 -2.61
CA ASN A 254 37.56 -8.48 -3.92
C ASN A 254 38.69 -8.83 -4.89
N LYS A 255 39.81 -8.08 -4.84
CA LYS A 255 41.00 -8.37 -5.62
C LYS A 255 41.61 -9.72 -5.28
N GLU A 256 41.71 -10.05 -3.98
CA GLU A 256 42.19 -11.37 -3.55
C GLU A 256 41.28 -12.53 -3.99
N LYS A 257 39.96 -12.31 -4.06
CA LYS A 257 39.03 -13.31 -4.60
C LYS A 257 39.25 -13.51 -6.09
N GLU A 258 39.38 -12.41 -6.84
CA GLU A 258 39.65 -12.45 -8.28
C GLU A 258 40.98 -13.14 -8.59
N ASP A 259 42.02 -12.88 -7.79
CA ASP A 259 43.33 -13.54 -7.91
C ASP A 259 43.27 -15.04 -7.59
N LYS A 260 42.40 -15.46 -6.66
CA LYS A 260 42.17 -16.89 -6.35
C LYS A 260 41.38 -17.60 -7.44
N GLU A 261 40.41 -16.95 -8.05
CA GLU A 261 39.66 -17.47 -9.20
C GLU A 261 40.56 -17.62 -10.42
N ARG A 262 41.47 -16.67 -10.66
CA ARG A 262 42.46 -16.74 -11.76
C ARG A 262 43.53 -17.83 -11.57
N ARG A 263 43.71 -18.34 -10.35
CA ARG A 263 44.70 -19.37 -9.98
C ARG A 263 44.10 -20.79 -9.91
N LYS A 264 42.79 -20.93 -10.02
CA LYS A 264 42.10 -22.21 -10.18
C LYS A 264 41.90 -22.52 -11.66
#